data_AF-A0A410MEB6-F1
#
_entry.id   AF-A0A410MEB6-F1
#
_cell.length_a   1.000
_cell.length_b   1.000
_cell.length_c   1.000
_cell.angle_alpha   90.00
_cell.angle_beta   90.00
_cell.angle_gamma   90.00
#
_symmetry.space_group_name_H-M   'P 1'
#
loop_
_entity.id
_entity.type
_entity.pdbx_description
1 polymer ?
#
loop_
_entity_poly.entity_id
_entity_poly.type
_entity_poly.pdbx_seq_one_letter_code
_entity_poly.pdbx_strand_id
1 'polypeptide(L)'
;MYIQFKKYNISFSHLTSKPSFSIPELVKVFGVVVVIKAASFASVLVLWNVIGLISPSFLSGVTDEIMQSSANQESSGIISIYFVLVVMIAPFIEELLFRGVLLNNWCKRLGTFAGVILVSLTFAIFHGPSGFLSALLASIFFSILYLKTKSIWIPMAAHSFSNLLSFLIQYVPFQNGPASVDDHTESLQLMKSLGVYSGVALLVILLFVLVIFYKMYPRRSHLPYRFY
;
A
#
# COMPACT_ATOMS: atom_id res chain seq x y z
N MET A 1 -8.60 22.07 -16.72
CA MET A 1 -7.48 21.21 -16.27
C MET A 1 -6.16 21.55 -16.96
N TYR A 2 -6.08 21.59 -18.31
CA TYR A 2 -4.86 21.97 -19.07
C TYR A 2 -4.26 23.34 -18.70
N ILE A 3 -5.11 24.32 -18.36
CA ILE A 3 -4.70 25.71 -18.09
C ILE A 3 -3.98 25.87 -16.73
N GLN A 4 -4.29 25.06 -15.71
CA GLN A 4 -3.60 25.15 -14.42
C GLN A 4 -2.18 24.56 -14.47
N PHE A 5 -1.94 23.51 -15.27
CA PHE A 5 -0.61 22.90 -15.41
C PHE A 5 0.44 23.85 -16.02
N LYS A 6 0.01 24.76 -16.90
CA LYS A 6 0.88 25.78 -17.51
C LYS A 6 1.34 26.84 -16.51
N LYS A 7 0.51 27.15 -15.49
CA LYS A 7 0.84 28.11 -14.42
C LYS A 7 1.91 27.59 -13.46
N TYR A 8 2.07 26.26 -13.35
CA TYR A 8 3.05 25.60 -12.47
C TYR A 8 4.22 24.95 -13.23
N ASN A 9 4.37 25.23 -14.53
CA ASN A 9 5.49 24.73 -15.35
C ASN A 9 5.65 23.19 -15.32
N ILE A 10 4.55 22.45 -15.20
CA ILE A 10 4.55 20.97 -15.22
C ILE A 10 4.59 20.50 -16.68
N SER A 11 5.74 20.06 -17.17
CA SER A 11 5.88 19.52 -18.52
C SER A 11 5.26 18.11 -18.66
N PHE A 12 4.28 17.97 -19.55
CA PHE A 12 3.62 16.68 -19.88
C PHE A 12 4.53 15.70 -20.65
N SER A 13 5.66 16.12 -21.19
CA SER A 13 6.54 15.28 -22.03
C SER A 13 7.09 14.05 -21.30
N HIS A 14 7.08 14.05 -19.96
CA HIS A 14 7.57 12.96 -19.11
C HIS A 14 6.42 12.17 -18.44
N LEU A 15 5.17 12.61 -18.58
CA LEU A 15 3.99 11.74 -18.49
C LEU A 15 3.91 10.81 -19.71
N THR A 16 4.70 11.04 -20.75
CA THR A 16 4.78 10.20 -21.95
C THR A 16 6.15 9.54 -22.13
N SER A 17 7.08 9.70 -21.17
CA SER A 17 8.38 9.04 -21.26
C SER A 17 8.19 7.53 -21.13
N LYS A 18 8.67 6.79 -22.14
CA LYS A 18 8.55 5.33 -22.16
C LYS A 18 9.25 4.76 -20.93
N PRO A 19 8.57 3.92 -20.13
CA PRO A 19 9.22 3.22 -19.03
C PRO A 19 10.34 2.33 -19.60
N SER A 20 11.58 2.53 -19.15
CA SER A 20 12.74 1.74 -19.59
C SER A 20 13.02 0.57 -18.64
N PHE A 21 12.01 -0.23 -18.30
CA PHE A 21 12.21 -1.42 -17.47
C PHE A 21 12.30 -2.68 -18.30
N SER A 22 13.22 -3.55 -17.92
CA SER A 22 13.23 -4.95 -18.35
C SER A 22 12.18 -5.75 -17.57
N ILE A 23 11.67 -6.84 -18.17
CA ILE A 23 10.71 -7.77 -17.51
C ILE A 23 11.21 -8.24 -16.13
N PRO A 24 12.49 -8.64 -15.95
CA PRO A 24 12.99 -9.07 -14.64
C PRO A 24 12.91 -7.99 -13.56
N GLU A 25 13.02 -6.73 -13.94
CA GLU A 25 12.91 -5.63 -12.99
C GLU A 25 11.46 -5.34 -12.61
N LEU A 26 10.50 -5.48 -13.55
CA LEU A 26 9.08 -5.43 -13.22
C LEU A 26 8.68 -6.55 -12.27
N VAL A 27 9.18 -7.76 -12.47
CA VAL A 27 8.97 -8.90 -11.56
C VAL A 27 9.48 -8.58 -10.16
N LYS A 28 10.66 -7.95 -10.03
CA LYS A 28 11.17 -7.50 -8.73
C LYS A 28 10.26 -6.45 -8.10
N VAL A 29 9.77 -5.48 -8.88
CA VAL A 29 8.86 -4.44 -8.38
C VAL A 29 7.59 -5.05 -7.81
N PHE A 30 6.91 -5.91 -8.57
CA PHE A 30 5.67 -6.55 -8.10
C PHE A 30 5.95 -7.53 -6.94
N GLY A 31 7.08 -8.22 -6.93
CA GLY A 31 7.51 -9.04 -5.81
C GLY A 31 7.66 -8.23 -4.52
N VAL A 32 8.24 -7.02 -4.58
CA VAL A 32 8.34 -6.14 -3.41
C VAL A 32 6.95 -5.67 -2.94
N VAL A 33 6.02 -5.40 -3.86
CA VAL A 33 4.63 -5.08 -3.48
C VAL A 33 3.98 -6.23 -2.71
N VAL A 34 4.15 -7.47 -3.16
CA VAL A 34 3.64 -8.66 -2.44
C VAL A 34 4.25 -8.76 -1.05
N VAL A 35 5.56 -8.54 -0.90
CA VAL A 35 6.24 -8.55 0.40
C VAL A 35 5.70 -7.46 1.34
N ILE A 36 5.44 -6.25 0.83
CA ILE A 36 4.83 -5.16 1.61
C ILE A 36 3.41 -5.55 2.07
N LYS A 37 2.62 -6.21 1.21
CA LYS A 37 1.28 -6.69 1.59
C LYS A 37 1.34 -7.81 2.62
N ALA A 38 2.31 -8.73 2.52
CA ALA A 38 2.53 -9.74 3.53
C ALA A 38 2.92 -9.13 4.89
N ALA A 39 3.78 -8.11 4.90
CA ALA A 39 4.12 -7.37 6.12
C ALA A 39 2.88 -6.69 6.73
N SER A 40 2.07 -6.06 5.89
CA SER A 40 0.82 -5.42 6.30
C SER A 40 -0.13 -6.43 6.96
N PHE A 41 -0.35 -7.58 6.32
CA PHE A 41 -1.22 -8.62 6.86
C PHE A 41 -0.70 -9.16 8.18
N ALA A 42 0.60 -9.48 8.27
CA ALA A 42 1.22 -9.94 9.51
C ALA A 42 1.08 -8.90 10.64
N SER A 43 1.19 -7.59 10.34
CA SER A 43 1.01 -6.54 11.35
C SER A 43 -0.41 -6.48 11.92
N VAL A 44 -1.43 -6.72 11.10
CA VAL A 44 -2.83 -6.80 11.55
C VAL A 44 -3.01 -8.00 12.49
N LEU A 45 -2.43 -9.16 12.16
CA LEU A 45 -2.49 -10.34 13.03
C LEU A 45 -1.83 -10.10 14.39
N VAL A 46 -0.68 -9.42 14.41
CA VAL A 46 -0.01 -9.05 15.67
C VAL A 46 -0.88 -8.12 16.49
N LEU A 47 -1.43 -7.06 15.88
CA LEU A 47 -2.31 -6.12 16.59
C LEU A 47 -3.57 -6.80 17.13
N TRP A 48 -4.18 -7.67 16.34
CA TRP A 48 -5.33 -8.49 16.75
C TRP A 48 -5.02 -9.31 18.01
N ASN A 49 -3.84 -9.94 18.04
CA ASN A 49 -3.40 -10.74 19.18
C ASN A 49 -3.10 -9.88 20.41
N VAL A 50 -2.41 -8.76 20.25
CA VAL A 50 -2.11 -7.83 21.34
C VAL A 50 -3.39 -7.29 21.96
N ILE A 51 -4.36 -6.86 21.13
CA ILE A 51 -5.66 -6.39 21.61
C ILE A 51 -6.40 -7.51 22.34
N GLY A 52 -6.38 -8.74 21.83
CA GLY A 52 -6.99 -9.89 22.49
C GLY A 52 -6.40 -10.24 23.85
N LEU A 53 -5.13 -9.91 24.10
CA LEU A 53 -4.51 -10.07 25.42
C LEU A 53 -4.88 -8.96 26.40
N ILE A 54 -5.08 -7.73 25.90
CA ILE A 54 -5.39 -6.54 26.72
C ILE A 54 -6.88 -6.44 27.02
N SER A 55 -7.73 -6.65 26.01
CA SER A 55 -9.19 -6.48 26.08
C SER A 55 -9.91 -7.51 25.19
N PRO A 56 -10.13 -8.74 25.71
CA PRO A 56 -10.84 -9.79 24.98
C PRO A 56 -12.27 -9.38 24.57
N SER A 57 -12.98 -8.62 25.41
CA SER A 57 -14.35 -8.18 25.17
C SER A 57 -14.46 -7.13 24.06
N PHE A 58 -13.45 -6.27 23.93
CA PHE A 58 -13.36 -5.34 22.80
C PHE A 58 -13.12 -6.12 21.50
N LEU A 59 -12.22 -7.11 21.53
CA LEU A 59 -11.93 -7.94 20.36
C LEU A 59 -13.16 -8.71 19.88
N SER A 60 -13.93 -9.32 20.80
CA SER A 60 -15.16 -10.02 20.44
C SER A 60 -16.19 -9.08 19.82
N GLY A 61 -16.39 -7.88 20.39
CA GLY A 61 -17.30 -6.89 19.82
C GLY A 61 -16.92 -6.47 18.39
N VAL A 62 -15.63 -6.22 18.14
CA VAL A 62 -15.13 -5.94 16.77
C VAL A 62 -15.33 -7.14 15.84
N THR A 63 -15.15 -8.36 16.34
CA THR A 63 -15.34 -9.59 15.54
C THR A 63 -16.81 -9.73 15.10
N ASP A 64 -17.74 -9.52 16.02
CA ASP A 64 -19.18 -9.59 15.76
C ASP A 64 -19.62 -8.54 14.74
N GLU A 65 -19.11 -7.30 14.86
CA GLU A 65 -19.35 -6.23 13.87
C GLU A 65 -18.81 -6.60 12.48
N ILE A 66 -17.58 -7.14 12.40
CA ILE A 66 -16.98 -7.59 11.13
C ILE A 66 -17.81 -8.71 10.50
N MET A 67 -18.23 -9.72 11.28
CA MET A 67 -19.04 -10.84 10.78
C MET A 67 -20.41 -10.36 10.28
N GLN A 68 -21.03 -9.40 10.98
CA GLN A 68 -22.32 -8.85 10.56
C GLN A 68 -22.19 -7.95 9.32
N SER A 69 -21.09 -7.20 9.18
CA SER A 69 -20.83 -6.38 7.99
C SER A 69 -20.55 -7.20 6.73
N SER A 70 -19.91 -8.37 6.87
CA SER A 70 -19.57 -9.26 5.76
C SER A 70 -20.75 -10.12 5.28
N ALA A 71 -21.79 -10.27 6.09
CA ALA A 71 -23.06 -10.91 5.70
C ALA A 71 -23.92 -10.03 4.76
N ASN A 72 -23.69 -8.72 4.73
CA ASN A 72 -24.37 -7.81 3.82
C ASN A 72 -23.74 -7.91 2.43
N GLN A 73 -24.31 -8.76 1.57
CA GLN A 73 -23.87 -8.86 0.17
C GLN A 73 -24.14 -7.55 -0.57
N GLU A 74 -23.06 -6.82 -0.85
CA GLU A 74 -23.03 -5.73 -1.82
C GLU A 74 -23.46 -6.24 -3.21
N SER A 75 -24.26 -5.46 -3.93
CA SER A 75 -24.67 -5.83 -5.29
C SER A 75 -23.45 -5.91 -6.23
N SER A 76 -23.44 -6.88 -7.15
CA SER A 76 -22.32 -7.11 -8.09
C SER A 76 -21.96 -5.88 -8.95
N GLY A 77 -22.94 -5.02 -9.23
CA GLY A 77 -22.75 -3.75 -9.92
C GLY A 77 -21.92 -2.74 -9.13
N ILE A 78 -22.17 -2.62 -7.81
CA ILE A 78 -21.44 -1.70 -6.93
C ILE A 78 -19.97 -2.16 -6.79
N ILE A 79 -19.74 -3.47 -6.64
CA ILE A 79 -18.40 -4.06 -6.55
C ILE A 79 -17.57 -3.77 -7.82
N SER A 80 -18.18 -3.85 -8.99
CA SER A 80 -17.51 -3.59 -10.29
C SER A 80 -17.11 -2.12 -10.44
N ILE A 81 -17.96 -1.19 -10.01
CA ILE A 81 -17.64 0.25 -10.00
C ILE A 81 -16.53 0.53 -8.99
N TYR A 82 -16.63 -0.04 -7.80
CA TYR A 82 -15.62 0.10 -6.75
C TYR A 82 -14.25 -0.40 -7.21
N PHE A 83 -14.20 -1.53 -7.94
CA PHE A 83 -12.99 -2.06 -8.56
C PHE A 83 -12.30 -1.02 -9.44
N VAL A 84 -13.02 -0.44 -10.41
CA VAL A 84 -12.44 0.54 -11.34
C VAL A 84 -11.93 1.76 -10.58
N LEU A 85 -12.70 2.25 -9.61
CA LEU A 85 -12.32 3.42 -8.82
C LEU A 85 -11.05 3.17 -7.99
N VAL A 86 -10.98 2.07 -7.26
CA VAL A 86 -9.88 1.81 -6.31
C VAL A 86 -8.64 1.24 -6.99
N VAL A 87 -8.80 0.40 -8.02
CA VAL A 87 -7.67 -0.28 -8.66
C VAL A 87 -7.06 0.57 -9.78
N MET A 88 -7.85 1.45 -10.43
CA MET A 88 -7.36 2.20 -11.59
C MET A 88 -7.36 3.71 -11.36
N ILE A 89 -8.50 4.29 -10.98
CA ILE A 89 -8.66 5.75 -10.95
C ILE A 89 -7.94 6.39 -9.76
N ALA A 90 -8.09 5.82 -8.56
CA ALA A 90 -7.45 6.32 -7.35
C ALA A 90 -5.92 6.32 -7.46
N PRO A 91 -5.25 5.21 -7.83
CA PRO A 91 -3.80 5.21 -8.06
C PRO A 91 -3.35 6.26 -9.08
N PHE A 92 -4.13 6.46 -10.15
CA PHE A 92 -3.81 7.47 -11.14
C PHE A 92 -3.75 8.88 -10.53
N ILE A 93 -4.80 9.27 -9.81
CA ILE A 93 -4.91 10.60 -9.19
C ILE A 93 -3.88 10.76 -8.06
N GLU A 94 -3.73 9.74 -7.22
CA GLU A 94 -2.84 9.77 -6.08
C GLU A 94 -1.38 9.87 -6.52
N GLU A 95 -0.93 9.10 -7.51
CA GLU A 95 0.44 9.23 -8.00
C GLU A 95 0.73 10.62 -8.58
N LEU A 96 -0.22 11.20 -9.32
CA LEU A 96 -0.10 12.57 -9.83
C LEU A 96 0.05 13.59 -8.70
N LEU A 97 -0.73 13.46 -7.64
CA LEU A 97 -0.64 14.38 -6.50
C LEU A 97 0.64 14.16 -5.69
N PHE A 98 0.86 12.94 -5.22
CA PHE A 98 1.93 12.64 -4.28
C PHE A 98 3.30 12.63 -4.94
N ARG A 99 3.45 12.03 -6.13
CA ARG A 99 4.77 11.95 -6.82
C ARG A 99 4.92 13.09 -7.80
N GLY A 100 3.85 13.40 -8.55
CA GLY A 100 3.84 14.50 -9.50
C GLY A 100 4.12 15.86 -8.86
N VAL A 101 3.50 16.13 -7.71
CA VAL A 101 3.53 17.46 -7.07
C VAL A 101 4.28 17.44 -5.74
N LEU A 102 3.79 16.71 -4.73
CA LEU A 102 4.28 16.84 -3.35
C LEU A 102 5.74 16.40 -3.20
N LEU A 103 6.09 15.22 -3.72
CA LEU A 103 7.44 14.66 -3.60
C LEU A 103 8.48 15.57 -4.23
N ASN A 104 8.22 16.06 -5.44
CA ASN A 104 9.15 16.97 -6.12
C ASN A 104 9.32 18.29 -5.35
N ASN A 105 8.22 18.86 -4.84
CA ASN A 105 8.28 20.09 -4.06
C ASN A 105 9.05 19.92 -2.74
N TRP A 106 8.78 18.87 -1.98
CA TRP A 106 9.44 18.65 -0.68
C TRP A 106 10.88 18.20 -0.83
N CYS A 107 11.20 17.34 -1.80
CA CYS A 107 12.59 17.01 -2.06
C CYS A 107 13.41 18.23 -2.50
N LYS A 108 12.82 19.17 -3.25
CA LYS A 108 13.50 20.41 -3.67
C LYS A 108 13.84 21.31 -2.48
N ARG A 109 12.93 21.40 -1.50
CA ARG A 109 13.06 22.30 -0.35
C ARG A 109 13.85 21.70 0.82
N LEU A 110 13.71 20.39 1.05
CA LEU A 110 14.17 19.73 2.28
C LEU A 110 15.22 18.63 2.00
N GLY A 111 15.53 18.37 0.74
CA GLY A 111 16.36 17.24 0.31
C GLY A 111 15.56 15.95 0.15
N THR A 112 16.13 15.01 -0.60
CA THR A 112 15.42 13.79 -1.03
C THR A 112 14.92 12.95 0.13
N PHE A 113 15.75 12.75 1.17
CA PHE A 113 15.38 11.91 2.30
C PHE A 113 14.18 12.47 3.05
N ALA A 114 14.25 13.73 3.48
CA ALA A 114 13.14 14.39 4.17
C ALA A 114 11.88 14.45 3.28
N GLY A 115 12.03 14.72 1.98
CA GLY A 115 10.90 14.73 1.05
C GLY A 115 10.19 13.38 0.92
N VAL A 116 10.93 12.28 0.81
CA VAL A 116 10.36 10.91 0.75
C VAL A 116 9.62 10.57 2.05
N ILE A 117 10.21 10.89 3.21
CA ILE A 117 9.59 10.60 4.51
C ILE A 117 8.30 11.41 4.68
N LEU A 118 8.32 12.72 4.41
CA LEU A 118 7.15 13.56 4.57
C LEU A 118 6.00 13.16 3.63
N VAL A 119 6.28 12.86 2.35
CA VAL A 119 5.26 12.37 1.41
C VAL A 119 4.65 11.07 1.92
N SER A 120 5.49 10.17 2.44
CA SER A 120 5.02 8.86 2.86
C SER A 120 4.21 8.88 4.15
N LEU A 121 4.59 9.74 5.10
CA LEU A 121 3.77 9.98 6.30
C LEU A 121 2.43 10.60 5.93
N THR A 122 2.43 11.61 5.06
CA THR A 122 1.19 12.27 4.61
C THR A 122 0.27 11.29 3.91
N PHE A 123 0.81 10.48 2.99
CA PHE A 123 0.07 9.43 2.29
C PHE A 123 -0.54 8.41 3.27
N ALA A 124 0.24 7.96 4.25
CA ALA A 124 -0.21 6.99 5.25
C ALA A 124 -1.32 7.53 6.16
N ILE A 125 -1.27 8.81 6.54
CA ILE A 125 -2.31 9.46 7.35
C ILE A 125 -3.66 9.44 6.61
N PHE A 126 -3.67 9.72 5.30
CA PHE A 126 -4.89 9.69 4.49
C PHE A 126 -5.51 8.29 4.35
N HIS A 127 -4.74 7.23 4.61
CA HIS A 127 -5.21 5.84 4.56
C HIS A 127 -5.73 5.32 5.91
N GLY A 128 -5.68 6.14 6.96
CA GLY A 128 -6.21 5.83 8.28
C GLY A 128 -5.39 4.81 9.07
N PRO A 129 -5.75 4.55 10.34
CA PRO A 129 -4.94 3.74 11.26
C PRO A 129 -4.75 2.28 10.82
N SER A 130 -5.79 1.65 10.26
CA SER A 130 -5.75 0.25 9.82
C SER A 130 -4.86 0.04 8.59
N GLY A 131 -4.79 1.03 7.70
CA GLY A 131 -3.96 1.01 6.49
C GLY A 131 -2.58 1.66 6.64
N PHE A 132 -2.31 2.32 7.79
CA PHE A 132 -1.18 3.23 7.95
C PHE A 132 0.17 2.60 7.60
N LEU A 133 0.51 1.45 8.19
CA LEU A 133 1.82 0.82 7.97
C LEU A 133 1.97 0.37 6.50
N SER A 134 0.92 -0.19 5.93
CA SER A 134 0.86 -0.60 4.51
C SER A 134 1.12 0.59 3.59
N ALA A 135 0.36 1.67 3.80
CA ALA A 135 0.42 2.88 3.01
C ALA A 135 1.77 3.61 3.18
N LEU A 136 2.35 3.61 4.37
CA LEU A 136 3.66 4.18 4.65
C LEU A 136 4.75 3.46 3.86
N LEU A 137 4.83 2.13 3.97
CA LEU A 137 5.84 1.32 3.28
C LEU A 137 5.65 1.37 1.76
N ALA A 138 4.41 1.27 1.28
CA ALA A 138 4.08 1.42 -0.13
C ALA A 138 4.49 2.79 -0.64
N SER A 139 4.24 3.86 0.13
CA SER A 139 4.57 5.20 -0.32
C SER A 139 6.07 5.46 -0.40
N ILE A 140 6.85 4.94 0.56
CA ILE A 140 8.32 4.99 0.51
C ILE A 140 8.79 4.28 -0.76
N PHE A 141 8.26 3.09 -1.01
CA PHE A 141 8.62 2.28 -2.17
C PHE A 141 8.30 2.99 -3.50
N PHE A 142 7.07 3.48 -3.68
CA PHE A 142 6.66 4.19 -4.89
C PHE A 142 7.45 5.48 -5.10
N SER A 143 7.81 6.20 -4.02
CA SER A 143 8.67 7.38 -4.11
C SER A 143 10.09 7.02 -4.58
N ILE A 144 10.65 5.92 -4.07
CA ILE A 144 11.96 5.40 -4.54
C ILE A 144 11.87 5.00 -6.02
N LEU A 145 10.83 4.27 -6.43
CA LEU A 145 10.62 3.89 -7.83
C LEU A 145 10.54 5.12 -8.72
N TYR A 146 9.72 6.09 -8.35
CA TYR A 146 9.57 7.33 -9.08
C TYR A 146 10.91 8.07 -9.27
N LEU A 147 11.70 8.21 -8.19
CA LEU A 147 12.99 8.91 -8.23
C LEU A 147 14.05 8.18 -9.07
N LYS A 148 14.07 6.84 -9.03
CA LYS A 148 15.01 6.03 -9.83
C LYS A 148 14.66 6.04 -11.31
N THR A 149 13.37 5.93 -11.60
CA THR A 149 12.87 5.62 -12.94
C THR A 149 12.53 6.88 -13.71
N LYS A 150 12.33 8.00 -13.00
CA LYS A 150 11.89 9.28 -13.56
C LYS A 150 10.62 9.13 -14.39
N SER A 151 9.79 8.15 -14.04
CA SER A 151 8.55 7.82 -14.71
C SER A 151 7.46 7.63 -13.66
N ILE A 152 6.30 8.24 -13.90
CA ILE A 152 5.14 8.14 -13.02
C ILE A 152 4.31 6.88 -13.30
N TRP A 153 4.47 6.26 -14.47
CA TRP A 153 3.76 5.03 -14.84
C TRP A 153 4.16 3.83 -14.00
N ILE A 154 5.44 3.76 -13.61
CA ILE A 154 5.95 2.65 -12.80
C ILE A 154 5.33 2.61 -11.41
N PRO A 155 5.43 3.69 -10.58
CA PRO A 155 4.78 3.68 -9.28
C PRO A 155 3.26 3.53 -9.43
N MET A 156 2.64 4.09 -10.48
CA MET A 156 1.20 3.94 -10.74
C MET A 156 0.78 2.49 -11.02
N ALA A 157 1.56 1.75 -11.83
CA ALA A 157 1.31 0.33 -12.07
C ALA A 157 1.53 -0.51 -10.80
N ALA A 158 2.60 -0.22 -10.04
CA ALA A 158 2.87 -0.90 -8.77
C ALA A 158 1.77 -0.63 -7.73
N HIS A 159 1.24 0.60 -7.69
CA HIS A 159 0.14 1.00 -6.82
C HIS A 159 -1.18 0.35 -7.25
N SER A 160 -1.51 0.37 -8.55
CA SER A 160 -2.67 -0.33 -9.08
C SER A 160 -2.64 -1.83 -8.75
N PHE A 161 -1.46 -2.46 -8.87
CA PHE A 161 -1.27 -3.86 -8.48
C PHE A 161 -1.43 -4.08 -6.97
N SER A 162 -0.90 -3.18 -6.14
CA SER A 162 -1.12 -3.17 -4.69
C SER A 162 -2.62 -3.13 -4.35
N ASN A 163 -3.37 -2.27 -5.03
CA ASN A 163 -4.81 -2.12 -4.78
C ASN A 163 -5.60 -3.31 -5.31
N LEU A 164 -5.18 -3.89 -6.44
CA LEU A 164 -5.73 -5.16 -6.94
C LEU A 164 -5.60 -6.27 -5.91
N LEU A 165 -4.42 -6.46 -5.31
CA LEU A 165 -4.23 -7.46 -4.26
C LEU A 165 -5.15 -7.23 -3.06
N SER A 166 -5.26 -5.97 -2.59
CA SER A 166 -6.18 -5.62 -1.51
C SER A 166 -7.64 -5.88 -1.87
N PHE A 167 -8.05 -5.53 -3.09
CA PHE A 167 -9.40 -5.79 -3.59
C PHE A 167 -9.71 -7.30 -3.64
N LEU A 168 -8.78 -8.11 -4.16
CA LEU A 168 -8.94 -9.57 -4.24
C LEU A 168 -9.07 -10.19 -2.84
N ILE A 169 -8.25 -9.76 -1.88
CA ILE A 169 -8.32 -10.24 -0.49
C ILE A 169 -9.68 -9.91 0.13
N GLN A 170 -10.25 -8.75 -0.19
CA GLN A 170 -11.50 -8.28 0.41
C GLN A 170 -12.76 -8.87 -0.25
N TYR A 171 -12.79 -9.00 -1.58
CA TYR A 171 -14.02 -9.28 -2.34
C TYR A 171 -14.02 -10.62 -3.09
N VAL A 172 -12.89 -11.32 -3.17
CA VAL A 172 -12.86 -12.68 -3.71
C VAL A 172 -12.85 -13.64 -2.52
N PRO A 173 -14.00 -14.19 -2.11
CA PRO A 173 -14.06 -15.08 -0.96
C PRO A 173 -13.20 -16.31 -1.23
N PHE A 174 -12.21 -16.56 -0.37
CA PHE A 174 -11.69 -17.91 -0.17
C PHE A 174 -12.81 -18.69 0.52
N GLN A 175 -13.58 -19.45 -0.26
CA GLN A 175 -14.70 -20.25 0.25
C GLN A 175 -14.19 -21.31 1.21
N ASN A 176 -14.25 -21.04 2.51
CA ASN A 176 -14.37 -22.07 3.54
C ASN A 176 -15.87 -22.14 3.89
N GLY A 177 -16.44 -23.36 3.92
CA GLY A 177 -17.85 -23.58 4.22
C GLY A 177 -18.27 -23.01 5.58
N PRO A 178 -19.58 -22.99 5.91
CA PRO A 178 -20.04 -22.43 7.17
C PRO A 178 -19.35 -23.15 8.35
N ALA A 179 -18.53 -22.40 9.07
CA ALA A 179 -17.86 -22.85 10.26
C ALA A 179 -18.91 -23.27 11.30
N SER A 180 -18.81 -24.50 11.81
CA SER A 180 -19.59 -24.93 12.98
C SER A 180 -19.11 -24.17 14.23
N VAL A 181 -19.88 -24.22 15.32
CA VAL A 181 -19.49 -23.57 16.59
C VAL A 181 -18.14 -24.08 17.14
N ASP A 182 -17.81 -25.34 16.88
CA ASP A 182 -16.48 -25.90 17.19
C ASP A 182 -15.39 -25.31 16.27
N ASP A 183 -15.69 -25.07 14.99
CA ASP A 183 -14.79 -24.44 14.02
C ASP A 183 -14.49 -22.97 14.37
N HIS A 184 -15.42 -22.25 15.02
CA HIS A 184 -15.16 -20.91 15.54
C HIS A 184 -14.14 -20.89 16.70
N THR A 185 -14.16 -21.92 17.55
CA THR A 185 -13.24 -22.00 18.70
C THR A 185 -11.84 -22.43 18.24
N GLU A 186 -11.77 -23.37 17.29
CA GLU A 186 -10.51 -23.79 16.64
C GLU A 186 -9.90 -22.69 15.78
N SER A 187 -10.69 -21.97 14.97
CA SER A 187 -10.20 -20.84 14.17
C SER A 187 -9.68 -19.68 15.03
N LEU A 188 -10.31 -19.40 16.18
CA LEU A 188 -9.78 -18.42 17.13
C LEU A 188 -8.45 -18.86 17.76
N GLN A 189 -8.29 -20.14 18.09
CA GLN A 189 -7.02 -20.69 18.59
C GLN A 189 -5.93 -20.69 17.50
N LEU A 190 -6.28 -21.00 16.25
CA LEU A 190 -5.38 -20.91 15.10
C LEU A 190 -4.95 -19.47 14.83
N MET A 191 -5.87 -18.50 14.86
CA MET A 191 -5.52 -17.08 14.72
C MET A 191 -4.62 -16.59 15.85
N LYS A 192 -4.79 -17.13 17.07
CA LYS A 192 -3.90 -16.83 18.20
C LYS A 192 -2.50 -17.42 18.01
N SER A 193 -2.40 -18.68 17.58
CA SER A 193 -1.10 -19.33 17.34
C SER A 193 -0.36 -18.67 16.18
N LEU A 194 -1.04 -18.40 15.07
CA LEU A 194 -0.51 -17.66 13.93
C LEU A 194 -0.05 -16.25 14.33
N GLY A 195 -0.78 -15.59 15.24
CA GLY A 195 -0.41 -14.31 15.82
C GLY A 195 0.99 -14.24 16.40
N VAL A 196 1.34 -15.22 17.23
CA VAL A 196 2.66 -15.28 17.90
C VAL A 196 3.78 -15.43 16.86
N TYR A 197 3.60 -16.34 15.89
CA TYR A 197 4.59 -16.54 14.81
C TYR A 197 4.64 -15.35 13.83
N SER A 198 3.51 -14.64 13.65
CA SER A 198 3.41 -13.49 12.77
C SER A 198 4.24 -12.30 13.25
N GLY A 199 4.51 -12.18 14.55
CA GLY A 199 5.40 -11.14 15.09
C GLY A 199 6.85 -11.32 14.65
N VAL A 200 7.39 -12.53 14.81
CA VAL A 200 8.75 -12.85 14.34
C VAL A 200 8.84 -12.75 12.82
N ALA A 201 7.85 -13.29 12.10
CA ALA A 201 7.79 -13.18 10.65
C ALA A 201 7.74 -11.71 10.19
N LEU A 202 6.94 -10.87 10.85
CA LEU A 202 6.85 -9.44 10.56
C LEU A 202 8.21 -8.75 10.72
N LEU A 203 8.94 -9.01 11.82
CA LEU A 203 10.27 -8.43 12.03
C LEU A 203 11.24 -8.83 10.91
N VAL A 204 11.26 -10.11 10.53
CA VAL A 204 12.11 -10.61 9.44
C VAL A 204 11.72 -9.96 8.11
N ILE A 205 10.42 -9.86 7.81
CA ILE A 205 9.92 -9.23 6.58
C ILE A 205 10.27 -7.73 6.57
N LEU A 206 10.09 -7.02 7.69
CA LEU A 206 10.43 -5.59 7.78
C LEU A 206 11.92 -5.35 7.61
N LEU A 207 12.79 -6.17 8.21
CA LEU A 207 14.24 -6.11 8.00
C LEU A 207 14.59 -6.34 6.52
N PHE A 208 13.95 -7.32 5.88
CA PHE A 208 14.15 -7.58 4.45
C PHE A 208 13.69 -6.39 3.58
N VAL A 209 12.54 -5.78 3.89
CA VAL A 209 12.04 -4.57 3.23
C VAL A 209 13.01 -3.40 3.41
N LEU A 210 13.55 -3.21 4.62
CA LEU A 210 14.55 -2.17 4.89
C LEU A 210 15.83 -2.39 4.08
N VAL A 211 16.31 -3.63 3.96
CA VAL A 211 17.47 -3.96 3.11
C VAL A 211 17.18 -3.66 1.64
N ILE A 212 15.99 -4.01 1.14
CA ILE A 212 15.58 -3.68 -0.22
C ILE A 212 15.56 -2.16 -0.42
N PHE A 213 14.92 -1.43 0.49
CA PHE A 213 14.83 0.03 0.40
C PHE A 213 16.21 0.66 0.43
N TYR A 214 17.09 0.23 1.34
CA TYR A 214 18.47 0.71 1.40
C TYR A 214 19.24 0.46 0.09
N LYS A 215 19.15 -0.75 -0.47
CA LYS A 215 19.80 -1.08 -1.76
C LYS A 215 19.20 -0.34 -2.94
N MET A 216 17.90 -0.06 -2.91
CA MET A 216 17.21 0.65 -3.98
C MET A 216 17.36 2.16 -3.88
N TYR A 217 17.59 2.70 -2.68
CA TYR A 217 17.59 4.13 -2.43
C TYR A 217 18.62 4.87 -3.31
N PRO A 218 18.22 5.94 -4.02
CA PRO A 218 19.12 6.61 -4.94
C PRO A 218 20.22 7.39 -4.20
N ARG A 219 21.50 7.01 -4.42
CA ARG A 219 22.69 7.65 -3.81
C ARG A 219 22.94 9.09 -4.29
N ARG A 220 22.49 9.44 -5.50
CA ARG A 220 22.46 10.80 -6.05
C ARG A 220 21.15 10.99 -6.79
N SER A 221 20.19 11.67 -6.17
CA SER A 221 18.86 11.89 -6.77
C SER A 221 18.79 13.30 -7.35
N HIS A 222 18.79 13.38 -8.67
CA HIS A 222 18.33 14.57 -9.38
C HIS A 222 16.81 14.44 -9.50
N LEU A 223 16.07 15.43 -8.99
CA LEU A 223 14.62 15.41 -9.10
C LEU A 223 14.21 15.36 -10.57
N PRO A 224 13.22 14.50 -10.92
CA PRO A 224 12.72 14.45 -12.29
C PRO A 224 12.11 15.78 -12.72
N TYR A 225 11.51 16.54 -11.80
CA TYR A 225 10.97 17.87 -12.08
C TYR A 225 11.83 18.96 -11.44
N ARG A 226 12.22 19.94 -12.27
CA ARG A 226 12.63 21.26 -11.82
C ARG A 226 11.55 22.24 -12.25
N PHE A 227 10.71 22.66 -11.30
CA PHE A 227 9.87 23.84 -11.48
C PHE A 227 10.81 25.06 -11.49
N TYR A 228 11.08 25.60 -12.68
CA TYR A 228 11.70 26.90 -12.88
C TYR A 228 10.60 27.96 -12.93
#